data_AF-A0A068MXG8-F1
#
_entry.id   AF-A0A068MXG8-F1
#
_cell.length_a   1.000
_cell.length_b   1.000
_cell.length_c   1.000
_cell.angle_alpha   90.00
_cell.angle_beta   90.00
_cell.angle_gamma   90.00
#
_symmetry.space_group_name_H-M   'P 1'
#
loop_
_entity.id
_entity.type
_entity.pdbx_description
1 polymer ?
#
loop_
_entity_poly.entity_id
_entity_poly.type
_entity_poly.pdbx_seq_one_letter_code
_entity_poly.pdbx_strand_id
1 'polypeptide(L)'
;MATDYAGEWIYKGTVTPRFDQWTQFPFASNDGNSIIRITGIGARPDKIISYGHLRVVYDVGNLNYSPWRRFYFSETPQIINLNTPEEVLINPTVIRHFQVKKTLKRAWRRIGTVEDEPWAVSLEGLAQTNLPADVLAALDGAPTRIINAGGSGNIVIVLTATEETTNG
;
A
#
# COMPACT_ATOMS: atom_id res chain seq x y z
N MET A 1 22.71 8.88 15.90
CA MET A 1 21.88 7.88 15.18
C MET A 1 20.77 8.64 14.51
N ALA A 2 20.61 8.53 13.19
CA ALA A 2 19.50 9.16 12.49
C ALA A 2 18.25 8.30 12.70
N THR A 3 17.23 8.88 13.33
CA THR A 3 15.92 8.25 13.48
C THR A 3 15.18 8.38 12.15
N ASP A 4 14.88 7.25 11.51
CA ASP A 4 14.05 7.22 10.31
C ASP A 4 12.58 7.39 10.72
N TYR A 5 11.92 8.43 10.20
CA TYR A 5 10.51 8.74 10.46
C TYR A 5 9.59 8.26 9.32
N ALA A 6 10.09 7.44 8.39
CA ALA A 6 9.31 6.96 7.24
C ALA A 6 8.08 6.12 7.61
N GLY A 7 7.98 5.63 8.85
CA GLY A 7 6.87 4.80 9.33
C GLY A 7 7.32 3.40 9.78
N GLU A 8 6.36 2.60 10.23
CA GLU A 8 6.56 1.18 10.58
C GLU A 8 5.78 0.28 9.61
N TRP A 9 6.41 -0.82 9.18
CA TRP A 9 5.73 -1.84 8.38
C TRP A 9 4.93 -2.77 9.28
N ILE A 10 3.61 -2.66 9.23
CA ILE A 10 2.69 -3.45 10.03
C ILE A 10 2.19 -4.63 9.21
N TYR A 11 2.54 -5.84 9.65
CA TYR A 11 2.07 -7.08 9.04
C TYR A 11 0.53 -7.20 9.09
N LYS A 12 -0.08 -7.44 7.93
CA LYS A 12 -1.53 -7.60 7.78
C LYS A 12 -1.96 -9.04 7.51
N GLY A 13 -1.00 -9.96 7.36
CA GLY A 13 -1.25 -11.38 7.22
C GLY A 13 -0.66 -11.99 5.96
N THR A 14 -0.80 -13.31 5.86
CA THR A 14 -0.42 -14.11 4.69
C THR A 14 -1.65 -14.85 4.19
N VAL A 15 -1.88 -14.84 2.88
CA VAL A 15 -3.00 -15.52 2.26
C VAL A 15 -2.60 -16.22 0.98
N THR A 16 -3.27 -17.34 0.68
CA THR A 16 -3.18 -18.03 -0.61
C THR A 16 -4.30 -17.51 -1.52
N PRO A 17 -3.98 -16.71 -2.56
CA PRO A 17 -4.99 -16.21 -3.46
C PRO A 17 -5.56 -17.33 -4.33
N ARG A 18 -6.87 -17.24 -4.57
CA ARG A 18 -7.63 -18.19 -5.37
C ARG A 18 -7.98 -17.61 -6.74
N PHE A 19 -8.17 -18.50 -7.72
CA PHE A 19 -8.68 -18.09 -9.02
C PHE A 19 -10.13 -17.63 -8.88
N ASP A 20 -10.46 -16.51 -9.54
CA ASP A 20 -11.81 -15.94 -9.66
C ASP A 20 -12.51 -15.59 -8.33
N GLN A 21 -11.79 -15.65 -7.20
CA GLN A 21 -12.29 -15.33 -5.87
C GLN A 21 -11.34 -14.37 -5.17
N TRP A 22 -11.90 -13.34 -4.54
CA TRP A 22 -11.15 -12.43 -3.68
C TRP A 22 -10.97 -13.06 -2.31
N THR A 23 -9.73 -13.29 -1.92
CA THR A 23 -9.34 -13.73 -0.58
C THR A 23 -8.95 -12.52 0.25
N GLN A 24 -9.56 -12.38 1.42
CA GLN A 24 -9.28 -11.29 2.34
C GLN A 24 -8.11 -11.61 3.27
N PHE A 25 -7.25 -10.62 3.51
CA PHE A 25 -6.23 -10.67 4.55
C PHE A 25 -6.85 -10.61 5.95
N PRO A 26 -6.29 -11.30 6.95
CA PRO A 26 -6.90 -11.45 8.27
C PRO A 26 -6.96 -10.15 9.08
N PHE A 27 -6.03 -9.23 8.88
CA PHE A 27 -5.97 -8.00 9.68
C PHE A 27 -6.35 -6.78 8.86
N ALA A 28 -7.33 -6.04 9.39
CA ALA A 28 -7.72 -4.73 8.89
C ALA A 28 -6.73 -3.64 9.31
N SER A 29 -6.95 -2.43 8.80
CA SER A 29 -6.16 -1.24 9.12
C SER A 29 -7.09 -0.04 9.18
N ASN A 30 -6.75 0.95 10.00
CA ASN A 30 -7.33 2.30 9.95
C ASN A 30 -6.26 3.33 9.51
N ASP A 31 -5.08 2.87 9.12
CA ASP A 31 -3.98 3.73 8.69
C ASP A 31 -4.36 4.38 7.35
N GLY A 32 -4.27 5.71 7.24
CA GLY A 32 -4.59 6.43 5.99
C GLY A 32 -3.58 6.21 4.85
N ASN A 33 -2.42 5.64 5.14
CA ASN A 33 -1.32 5.52 4.19
C ASN A 33 -1.63 4.53 3.06
N SER A 34 -1.50 4.96 1.81
CA SER A 34 -1.79 4.16 0.62
C SER A 34 -0.67 3.17 0.24
N ILE A 35 0.49 3.26 0.89
CA ILE A 35 1.67 2.46 0.60
C ILE A 35 1.60 1.13 1.35
N ILE A 36 1.81 0.06 0.60
CA ILE A 36 1.89 -1.30 1.10
C ILE A 36 3.10 -2.01 0.50
N ARG A 37 3.45 -3.12 1.12
CA ARG A 37 4.49 -4.04 0.67
C ARG A 37 3.89 -5.42 0.56
N ILE A 38 4.13 -6.07 -0.57
CA ILE A 38 3.67 -7.43 -0.85
C ILE A 38 4.86 -8.34 -1.18
N THR A 39 4.85 -9.54 -0.61
CA THR A 39 5.93 -10.52 -0.79
C THR A 39 5.32 -11.88 -1.10
N GLY A 40 5.75 -12.49 -2.20
CA GLY A 40 5.37 -13.85 -2.59
C GLY A 40 6.08 -14.89 -1.73
N ILE A 41 5.38 -15.96 -1.36
CA ILE A 41 5.87 -17.04 -0.50
C ILE A 41 5.53 -18.40 -1.11
N GLY A 42 6.48 -19.33 -1.04
CA GLY A 42 6.22 -20.76 -1.16
C GLY A 42 6.02 -21.29 -2.57
N ALA A 43 6.52 -20.60 -3.60
CA ALA A 43 6.45 -21.06 -4.98
C ALA A 43 7.71 -20.67 -5.77
N ARG A 44 8.04 -21.44 -6.80
CA ARG A 44 9.18 -21.15 -7.66
C ARG A 44 8.78 -20.13 -8.73
N PRO A 45 9.47 -18.98 -8.86
CA PRO A 45 9.08 -17.93 -9.81
C PRO A 45 8.94 -18.41 -11.26
N ASP A 46 9.74 -19.39 -11.70
CA ASP A 46 9.72 -19.94 -13.06
C ASP A 46 8.49 -20.81 -13.37
N LYS A 47 7.78 -21.29 -12.34
CA LYS A 47 6.58 -22.12 -12.47
C LYS A 47 5.28 -21.33 -12.34
N ILE A 48 5.35 -20.02 -12.16
CA ILE A 48 4.18 -19.17 -11.96
C ILE A 48 3.70 -18.59 -13.29
N ILE A 49 2.57 -19.13 -13.76
CA ILE A 49 1.87 -18.71 -14.97
C ILE A 49 0.69 -17.77 -14.66
N SER A 50 0.43 -17.49 -13.40
CA SER A 50 -0.56 -16.50 -12.96
C SER A 50 0.08 -15.17 -12.53
N TYR A 51 -0.79 -14.21 -12.24
CA TYR A 51 -0.47 -12.96 -11.59
C TYR A 51 -1.56 -12.65 -10.56
N GLY A 52 -1.27 -11.72 -9.66
CA GLY A 52 -2.20 -11.29 -8.62
C GLY A 52 -2.91 -9.99 -8.97
N HIS A 53 -4.14 -9.87 -8.50
CA HIS A 53 -4.80 -8.58 -8.34
C HIS A 53 -4.95 -8.29 -6.86
N LEU A 54 -4.65 -7.07 -6.46
CA LEU A 54 -4.74 -6.59 -5.11
C LEU A 54 -5.68 -5.40 -5.07
N ARG A 55 -6.57 -5.34 -4.09
CA ARG A 55 -7.47 -4.21 -3.87
C ARG A 55 -7.56 -3.89 -2.39
N VAL A 56 -7.92 -2.65 -2.10
CA VAL A 56 -8.38 -2.21 -0.79
C VAL A 56 -9.89 -2.12 -0.83
N VAL A 57 -10.54 -2.59 0.22
CA VAL A 57 -11.98 -2.42 0.46
C VAL A 57 -12.12 -1.54 1.68
N TYR A 58 -12.83 -0.43 1.55
CA TYR A 58 -13.06 0.51 2.66
C TYR A 58 -14.48 0.32 3.20
N ASP A 59 -14.60 0.14 4.50
CA ASP A 59 -15.89 0.07 5.20
C ASP A 59 -16.38 1.51 5.47
N VAL A 60 -16.92 2.18 4.43
CA VAL A 60 -17.47 3.54 4.52
C VAL A 60 -18.92 3.55 4.05
N GLY A 61 -19.84 3.27 4.96
CA GLY A 61 -21.28 3.24 4.65
C GLY A 61 -21.60 2.31 3.47
N ASN A 62 -22.34 2.82 2.48
CA ASN A 62 -22.71 2.08 1.25
C ASN A 62 -21.64 2.16 0.13
N LEU A 63 -20.51 2.83 0.35
CA LEU A 63 -19.54 3.11 -0.70
C LEU A 63 -18.44 2.03 -0.74
N ASN A 64 -18.62 1.04 -1.61
CA ASN A 64 -17.56 0.08 -1.92
C ASN A 64 -16.56 0.68 -2.93
N TYR A 65 -15.59 1.45 -2.44
CA TYR A 65 -14.48 1.91 -3.27
C TYR A 65 -13.38 0.84 -3.29
N SER A 66 -13.01 0.35 -4.48
CA SER A 66 -12.10 -0.79 -4.60
C SER A 66 -11.32 -0.82 -5.94
N PRO A 67 -10.47 0.18 -6.25
CA PRO A 67 -9.53 0.06 -7.35
C PRO A 67 -8.60 -1.12 -7.07
N TRP A 68 -8.30 -1.88 -8.12
CA TRP A 68 -7.38 -2.99 -8.04
C TRP A 68 -6.10 -2.69 -8.80
N ARG A 69 -4.98 -3.16 -8.28
CA ARG A 69 -3.69 -3.16 -8.97
C ARG A 69 -3.23 -4.57 -9.26
N ARG A 70 -2.64 -4.73 -10.43
CA ARG A 70 -1.96 -5.96 -10.82
C ARG A 70 -0.58 -6.01 -10.17
N PHE A 71 -0.19 -7.17 -9.67
CA PHE A 71 1.19 -7.46 -9.28
C PHE A 71 1.59 -8.84 -9.79
N TYR A 72 2.90 -9.08 -9.87
CA TYR A 72 3.44 -10.39 -10.24
C TYR A 72 4.06 -11.02 -8.99
N PHE A 73 4.08 -12.35 -8.92
CA PHE A 73 4.77 -13.00 -7.82
C PHE A 73 6.25 -12.60 -7.82
N SER A 74 6.75 -12.25 -6.65
CA SER A 74 8.17 -12.05 -6.40
C SER A 74 8.47 -12.41 -4.96
N GLU A 75 9.53 -13.16 -4.73
CA GLU A 75 10.06 -13.40 -3.38
C GLU A 75 10.71 -12.14 -2.79
N THR A 76 11.06 -11.18 -3.64
CA THR A 76 11.50 -9.86 -3.19
C THR A 76 10.30 -8.97 -2.86
N PRO A 77 10.35 -8.20 -1.76
CA PRO A 77 9.26 -7.30 -1.41
C PRO A 77 9.01 -6.25 -2.50
N GLN A 78 7.75 -6.15 -2.93
CA GLN A 78 7.29 -5.17 -3.90
C GLN A 78 6.51 -4.07 -3.18
N ILE A 79 6.92 -2.82 -3.38
CA ILE A 79 6.20 -1.65 -2.84
C ILE A 79 5.13 -1.22 -3.84
N ILE A 80 3.89 -1.13 -3.37
CA ILE A 80 2.74 -0.77 -4.18
C ILE A 80 1.99 0.38 -3.50
N ASN A 81 1.64 1.41 -4.26
CA ASN A 81 0.75 2.46 -3.81
C ASN A 81 -0.66 2.17 -4.33
N LEU A 82 -1.66 1.96 -3.46
CA LEU A 82 -3.02 1.60 -3.88
C LEU A 82 -3.95 2.80 -4.09
N ASN A 83 -3.47 4.03 -3.93
CA ASN A 83 -4.24 5.28 -3.90
C ASN A 83 -5.37 5.25 -2.85
N THR A 84 -5.27 6.09 -1.82
CA THR A 84 -6.35 6.25 -0.82
C THR A 84 -7.29 7.37 -1.28
N PRO A 85 -8.62 7.17 -1.29
CA PRO A 85 -9.58 8.25 -1.53
C PRO A 85 -9.42 9.37 -0.50
N GLU A 86 -9.63 10.61 -0.93
CA GLU A 86 -9.50 11.78 -0.05
C GLU A 86 -10.49 11.71 1.12
N GLU A 87 -11.69 11.17 0.90
CA GLU A 87 -12.72 11.00 1.93
C GLU A 87 -12.27 10.07 3.06
N VAL A 88 -11.39 9.10 2.75
CA VAL A 88 -10.80 8.19 3.74
C VAL A 88 -9.67 8.86 4.50
N LEU A 89 -8.91 9.76 3.86
CA LEU A 89 -7.86 10.53 4.54
C LEU A 89 -8.43 11.49 5.58
N ILE A 90 -9.61 12.03 5.32
CA ILE A 90 -10.29 12.99 6.22
C ILE A 90 -11.00 12.27 7.38
N ASN A 91 -11.33 10.98 7.23
CA ASN A 91 -12.06 10.23 8.24
C ASN A 91 -11.22 9.09 8.87
N PRO A 92 -10.61 9.32 10.06
CA PRO A 92 -9.74 8.34 10.70
C PRO A 92 -10.47 7.11 11.26
N THR A 93 -11.81 7.09 11.25
CA THR A 93 -12.58 5.92 11.71
C THR A 93 -12.81 4.87 10.63
N VAL A 94 -12.37 5.13 9.40
CA VAL A 94 -12.58 4.21 8.27
C VAL A 94 -11.71 2.98 8.45
N ILE A 95 -12.35 1.82 8.53
CA ILE A 95 -11.67 0.53 8.52
C ILE A 95 -11.46 0.11 7.06
N ARG A 96 -10.27 -0.39 6.74
CA ARG A 96 -9.96 -0.95 5.43
C ARG A 96 -9.46 -2.38 5.52
N HIS A 97 -9.88 -3.17 4.55
CA HIS A 97 -9.47 -4.56 4.35
C HIS A 97 -8.68 -4.68 3.05
N PHE A 98 -7.68 -5.54 3.06
CA PHE A 98 -6.95 -5.89 1.84
C PHE A 98 -7.48 -7.20 1.29
N GLN A 99 -7.62 -7.28 -0.02
CA GLN A 99 -8.05 -8.51 -0.68
C GLN A 99 -7.21 -8.78 -1.92
N VAL A 100 -6.93 -10.05 -2.16
CA VAL A 100 -6.14 -10.52 -3.29
C VAL A 100 -6.86 -11.62 -4.03
N LYS A 101 -6.73 -11.65 -5.36
CA LYS A 101 -7.15 -12.76 -6.19
C LYS A 101 -6.06 -13.15 -7.19
N LYS A 102 -6.17 -14.38 -7.68
CA LYS A 102 -5.25 -14.98 -8.65
C LYS A 102 -5.87 -14.94 -10.05
N THR A 103 -5.07 -14.72 -11.09
CA THR A 103 -5.55 -14.74 -12.48
C THR A 103 -4.49 -15.28 -13.43
N LEU A 104 -4.88 -16.13 -14.38
CA LEU A 104 -3.96 -16.69 -15.39
C LEU A 104 -3.50 -15.62 -16.39
N LYS A 105 -2.21 -15.65 -16.73
CA LYS A 105 -1.63 -14.85 -17.83
C LYS A 105 -2.30 -15.28 -19.15
N ARG A 106 -2.67 -14.31 -20.00
CA ARG A 106 -3.45 -14.54 -21.24
C ARG A 106 -2.81 -15.57 -22.18
N ALA A 107 -1.49 -15.61 -22.27
CA ALA A 107 -0.75 -16.53 -23.14
C ALA A 107 -0.93 -18.02 -22.75
N TRP A 108 -1.21 -18.31 -21.48
CA TRP A 108 -1.29 -19.67 -20.95
C TRP A 108 -2.70 -20.26 -20.97
N ARG A 109 -3.73 -19.46 -21.30
CA ARG A 109 -5.12 -19.94 -21.46
C ARG A 109 -5.32 -20.88 -22.65
N ARG A 110 -4.32 -21.02 -23.54
CA ARG A 110 -4.44 -21.73 -24.82
C ARG A 110 -3.49 -22.93 -24.99
N ILE A 111 -2.58 -23.17 -24.03
CA ILE A 111 -1.52 -24.17 -24.18
C ILE A 111 -1.64 -25.20 -23.04
N GLY A 112 -2.44 -26.25 -23.27
CA GLY A 112 -2.46 -27.46 -22.44
C GLY A 112 -2.69 -27.28 -20.92
N THR A 113 -2.63 -28.39 -20.19
CA THR A 113 -2.75 -28.48 -18.72
C THR A 113 -1.46 -28.03 -18.02
N VAL A 114 -1.03 -26.80 -18.25
CA VAL A 114 0.04 -26.23 -17.43
C VAL A 114 -0.57 -25.84 -16.08
N GLU A 115 -0.31 -26.66 -15.06
CA GLU A 115 -0.73 -26.38 -13.70
C GLU A 115 0.11 -25.24 -13.12
N ASP A 116 -0.58 -24.26 -12.55
CA ASP A 116 0.06 -23.13 -11.91
C ASP A 116 0.40 -23.47 -10.47
N GLU A 117 1.65 -23.24 -10.07
CA GLU A 117 2.11 -23.57 -8.72
C GLU A 117 1.29 -22.79 -7.67
N PRO A 118 0.89 -23.44 -6.55
CA PRO A 118 0.30 -22.72 -5.44
C PRO A 118 1.31 -21.74 -4.86
N TRP A 119 0.93 -20.48 -4.73
CA TRP A 119 1.75 -19.45 -4.09
C TRP A 119 0.91 -18.70 -3.08
N ALA A 120 1.55 -18.23 -2.01
CA ALA A 120 0.96 -17.34 -1.01
C ALA A 120 1.56 -15.94 -1.13
N VAL A 121 0.88 -14.96 -0.51
CA VAL A 121 1.39 -13.59 -0.38
C VAL A 121 1.27 -13.10 1.05
N SER A 122 2.35 -12.54 1.56
CA SER A 122 2.38 -11.72 2.76
C SER A 122 2.14 -10.26 2.39
N LEU A 123 1.39 -9.53 3.23
CA LEU A 123 1.15 -8.11 3.07
C LEU A 123 1.53 -7.35 4.35
N GLU A 124 2.22 -6.24 4.16
CA GLU A 124 2.54 -5.27 5.20
C GLU A 124 2.02 -3.89 4.76
N GLY A 125 1.34 -3.18 5.65
CA GLY A 125 0.93 -1.79 5.44
C GLY A 125 1.88 -0.85 6.12
N LEU A 126 2.25 0.26 5.48
CA LEU A 126 3.07 1.28 6.13
C LEU A 126 2.19 2.12 7.06
N ALA A 127 2.40 2.01 8.37
CA ALA A 127 1.79 2.92 9.34
C ALA A 127 2.70 4.14 9.50
N GLN A 128 2.14 5.35 9.45
CA GLN A 128 2.91 6.54 9.83
C GLN A 128 3.25 6.46 11.31
N THR A 129 4.51 6.65 11.65
CA THR A 129 4.92 6.82 13.05
C THR A 129 4.36 8.15 13.52
N ASN A 130 3.72 8.18 14.69
CA ASN A 130 3.42 9.45 15.36
C ASN A 130 4.72 10.22 15.50
N LEU A 131 4.83 11.34 14.78
CA LEU A 131 6.00 12.19 14.87
C LEU A 131 6.14 12.65 16.33
N PRO A 132 7.35 12.61 16.91
CA PRO A 132 7.60 13.19 18.22
C PRO A 132 7.10 14.65 18.28
N ALA A 133 6.57 15.06 19.43
CA ALA A 133 5.92 16.37 19.59
C ALA A 133 6.85 17.55 19.25
N ASP A 134 8.16 17.38 19.44
CA ASP A 134 9.21 18.33 19.07
C ASP A 134 9.39 18.46 17.55
N VAL A 135 9.22 17.38 16.79
CA VAL A 135 9.26 17.41 15.32
C VAL A 135 7.99 18.05 14.75
N LEU A 136 6.82 17.75 15.34
CA LEU A 136 5.56 18.41 14.98
C LEU A 136 5.61 19.91 15.25
N ALA A 137 6.09 20.33 16.43
CA ALA A 137 6.25 21.74 16.77
C ALA A 137 7.22 22.48 15.82
N ALA A 138 8.26 21.80 15.34
CA ALA A 138 9.19 22.37 14.35
C ALA A 138 8.57 22.53 12.96
N LEU A 139 7.66 21.64 12.56
CA LEU A 139 6.91 21.73 11.30
C LEU A 139 5.84 22.83 11.36
N ASP A 140 5.11 22.95 12.48
CA ASP A 140 4.09 23.98 12.69
C ASP A 140 4.70 25.39 12.78
N GLY A 141 5.90 25.51 13.33
CA GLY A 141 6.60 26.79 13.48
C GLY A 141 7.33 27.30 12.23
N ALA A 142 7.50 26.48 11.19
CA ALA A 142 8.23 26.84 9.97
C ALA A 142 7.84 25.94 8.77
N PRO A 143 6.67 26.14 8.15
CA PRO A 143 6.11 25.25 7.11
C PRO A 143 6.96 25.13 5.84
N THR A 144 8.00 25.95 5.68
CA THR A 144 8.88 26.02 4.50
C THR A 144 10.27 25.44 4.70
N ARG A 145 10.62 24.91 5.89
CA ARG A 145 11.97 24.36 6.10
C ARG A 145 12.10 22.96 5.49
N ILE A 146 12.92 22.87 4.44
CA ILE A 146 13.41 21.60 3.89
C ILE A 146 14.19 20.87 5.00
N ILE A 147 13.64 19.79 5.52
CA ILE A 147 14.35 18.90 6.46
C ILE A 147 15.07 17.85 5.63
N ASN A 148 16.39 18.00 5.48
CA ASN A 148 17.22 16.96 4.88
C ASN A 148 17.36 15.79 5.88
N ALA A 149 16.52 14.76 5.71
CA ALA A 149 16.77 13.46 6.31
C ALA A 149 17.87 12.77 5.49
N GLY A 150 19.06 12.64 6.08
CA GLY A 150 20.27 12.30 5.34
C GLY A 150 20.25 10.97 4.55
N GLY A 151 21.21 10.87 3.62
CA GLY A 151 21.82 9.62 3.14
C GLY A 151 21.09 8.80 2.07
N SER A 152 19.75 8.72 2.05
CA SER A 152 19.09 7.76 1.13
C SER A 152 17.79 8.22 0.44
N GLY A 153 17.43 9.49 0.53
CA GLY A 153 16.35 10.05 -0.28
C GLY A 153 15.83 11.35 0.30
N ASN A 154 15.74 12.38 -0.53
CA ASN A 154 15.19 13.66 -0.11
C ASN A 154 13.68 13.50 0.08
N ILE A 155 13.17 13.69 1.30
CA ILE A 155 11.75 14.01 1.49
C ILE A 155 11.62 15.51 1.25
N VAL A 156 11.15 15.87 0.05
CA VAL A 156 10.79 17.24 -0.27
C VAL A 156 9.28 17.39 -0.08
N ILE A 157 8.86 17.98 1.04
CA ILE A 157 7.48 18.45 1.21
C ILE A 157 7.49 19.95 0.91
N VAL A 158 7.09 20.33 -0.31
CA VAL A 158 6.78 21.73 -0.63
C VAL A 158 5.26 21.89 -0.52
N LEU A 159 4.80 22.54 0.54
CA LEU A 159 3.44 23.08 0.57
C LEU A 159 3.53 24.55 0.13
N THR A 160 3.29 24.80 -1.15
CA THR A 160 3.09 26.18 -1.65
C THR A 160 1.73 26.68 -1.16
N ALA A 161 1.73 27.56 -0.16
CA ALA A 161 0.58 28.41 0.09
C ALA A 161 0.38 29.31 -1.15
N THR A 162 -0.80 29.25 -1.75
CA THR A 162 -1.17 30.18 -2.82
C THR A 162 -1.66 31.44 -2.11
N GLU A 163 -0.86 32.51 -2.10
CA GLU A 163 -1.34 33.81 -1.60
C GLU A 163 -2.39 34.35 -2.58
N GLU A 164 -3.64 34.41 -2.14
CA GLU A 164 -4.65 35.25 -2.79
C GLU A 164 -4.19 36.71 -2.69
N THR A 165 -3.88 37.30 -3.84
CA THR A 165 -3.61 38.73 -3.97
C THR A 165 -4.94 39.48 -3.87
N THR A 166 -5.34 39.86 -2.66
CA THR A 166 -6.30 40.95 -2.47
C THR A 166 -5.63 42.25 -2.89
N ASN A 167 -5.87 42.67 -4.13
CA ASN A 167 -5.56 44.03 -4.58
C ASN A 167 -6.49 45.01 -3.85
N GLY A 168 -5.92 45.82 -2.97
CA GLY A 168 -6.51 47.06 -2.45
C GLY A 168 -5.83 48.27 -3.07
#